data_AF-A0A7C1QX18-F1
#
_entry.id   AF-A0A7C1QX18-F1
#
_cell.length_a   1.000
_cell.length_b   1.000
_cell.length_c   1.000
_cell.angle_alpha   90.00
_cell.angle_beta   90.00
_cell.angle_gamma   90.00
#
_symmetry.space_group_name_H-M   'P 1'
#
loop_
_entity.id
_entity.type
_entity.pdbx_description
1 polymer ?
#
loop_
_entity_poly.entity_id
_entity_poly.type
_entity_poly.pdbx_seq_one_letter_code
_entity_poly.pdbx_strand_id
1 'polypeptide(L)'
;IGGAREYFLKKEGYRTIEDLRRHPRFGPESTRFLETINSNRNEVINWIGRWFPKSHPLMLCASGLWKKEDFIILDIETMGFFSRPIILLGVAQVSANYISTHQYFLQNIKEEVAALRGFLSHINKNNVFLTFNGRTFDIPYIEERLAYYRMKGELGNPHFDMLHFSRRAWKKELPNCRLTTLEKYLFGIEREDDVPSALVPEFYETYLRSKNIGPLIPIIEHNQQDLITLANIFSRLHKEWQ
;
A
#
# COMPACT_ATOMS: atom_id res chain seq x y z
N ILE A 1 -15.31 -5.63 22.07
CA ILE A 1 -15.59 -6.25 23.39
C ILE A 1 -14.28 -6.70 24.02
N GLY A 2 -14.12 -6.64 25.35
CA GLY A 2 -12.90 -7.16 26.01
C GLY A 2 -12.92 -8.70 26.15
N GLY A 3 -11.76 -9.32 26.38
CA GLY A 3 -11.62 -10.78 26.39
C GLY A 3 -12.51 -11.53 27.39
N ALA A 4 -12.74 -10.96 28.58
CA ALA A 4 -13.66 -11.54 29.56
C ALA A 4 -15.11 -11.61 29.02
N ARG A 5 -15.55 -10.55 28.33
CA ARG A 5 -16.90 -10.48 27.76
C ARG A 5 -17.05 -11.46 26.60
N GLU A 6 -16.04 -11.56 25.76
CA GLU A 6 -15.99 -12.55 24.67
C GLU A 6 -16.12 -13.98 25.20
N TYR A 7 -15.39 -14.31 26.27
CA TYR A 7 -15.46 -15.64 26.90
C TYR A 7 -16.88 -15.99 27.36
N PHE A 8 -17.57 -15.07 28.05
CA PHE A 8 -18.95 -15.30 28.49
C PHE A 8 -19.93 -15.44 27.33
N LEU A 9 -19.83 -14.58 26.30
CA LEU A 9 -20.66 -14.69 25.11
C LEU A 9 -20.50 -16.06 24.42
N LYS A 10 -19.26 -16.55 24.29
CA LYS A 10 -18.98 -17.87 23.72
C LYS A 10 -19.56 -19.01 24.57
N LYS A 11 -19.51 -18.89 25.90
CA LYS A 11 -20.15 -19.85 26.83
C LYS A 11 -21.68 -19.88 26.70
N GLU A 12 -22.29 -18.72 26.42
CA GLU A 12 -23.73 -18.58 26.17
C GLU A 12 -24.15 -19.04 24.76
N GLY A 13 -23.20 -19.50 23.93
CA GLY A 13 -23.47 -20.03 22.59
C GLY A 13 -23.25 -19.04 21.45
N TYR A 14 -22.90 -17.78 21.74
CA TYR A 14 -22.59 -16.77 20.73
C TYR A 14 -21.12 -16.91 20.28
N ARG A 15 -20.87 -17.68 19.23
CA ARG A 15 -19.51 -17.98 18.73
C ARG A 15 -19.08 -17.06 17.61
N THR A 16 -20.04 -16.53 16.85
CA THR A 16 -19.84 -15.66 15.69
C THR A 16 -20.56 -14.32 15.88
N ILE A 17 -20.23 -13.34 15.03
CA ILE A 17 -20.95 -12.07 14.99
C ILE A 17 -22.40 -12.28 14.51
N GLU A 18 -22.65 -13.30 13.66
CA GLU A 18 -23.99 -13.69 13.22
C GLU A 18 -24.85 -14.15 14.40
N ASP A 19 -24.29 -14.95 15.32
CA ASP A 19 -25.02 -15.41 16.51
C ASP A 19 -25.47 -14.23 17.37
N LEU A 20 -24.63 -13.18 17.44
CA LEU A 20 -24.91 -11.99 18.24
C LEU A 20 -26.13 -11.21 17.75
N ARG A 21 -26.65 -11.43 16.53
CA ARG A 21 -27.86 -10.75 16.01
C ARG A 21 -29.07 -10.90 16.93
N ARG A 22 -29.14 -12.02 17.67
CA ARG A 22 -30.22 -12.30 18.62
C ARG A 22 -29.91 -11.87 20.05
N HIS A 23 -28.70 -11.35 20.32
CA HIS A 23 -28.29 -10.94 21.65
C HIS A 23 -28.93 -9.60 22.05
N PRO A 24 -29.61 -9.47 23.20
CA PRO A 24 -30.39 -8.28 23.56
C PRO A 24 -29.59 -6.96 23.52
N ARG A 25 -28.32 -7.00 23.91
CA ARG A 25 -27.44 -5.82 23.93
C ARG A 25 -26.61 -5.59 22.67
N PHE A 26 -26.30 -6.65 21.92
CA PHE A 26 -25.29 -6.59 20.83
C PHE A 26 -25.90 -6.85 19.46
N GLY A 27 -27.16 -7.30 19.41
CA GLY A 27 -27.89 -7.62 18.19
C GLY A 27 -28.05 -6.45 17.23
N PRO A 28 -28.40 -5.24 17.69
CA PRO A 28 -28.49 -4.08 16.80
C PRO A 28 -27.15 -3.77 16.11
N GLU A 29 -26.06 -3.70 16.87
CA GLU A 29 -24.73 -3.40 16.35
C GLU A 29 -24.17 -4.53 15.49
N SER A 30 -24.37 -5.79 15.85
CA SER A 30 -23.93 -6.92 15.03
C SER A 30 -24.68 -6.99 13.71
N THR A 31 -25.99 -6.73 13.71
CA THR A 31 -26.81 -6.68 12.49
C THR A 31 -26.33 -5.58 11.57
N ARG A 32 -26.15 -4.37 12.10
CA ARG A 32 -25.60 -3.23 11.35
C ARG A 32 -24.22 -3.54 10.75
N PHE A 33 -23.35 -4.21 11.51
CA PHE A 33 -22.01 -4.56 11.03
C PHE A 33 -22.05 -5.57 9.88
N LEU A 34 -22.89 -6.59 9.96
CA LEU A 34 -23.05 -7.60 8.91
C LEU A 34 -23.66 -7.00 7.64
N GLU A 35 -24.62 -6.09 7.77
CA GLU A 35 -25.15 -5.31 6.64
C GLU A 35 -24.07 -4.46 5.98
N THR A 36 -23.23 -3.78 6.77
CA THR A 36 -22.11 -2.99 6.25
C THR A 36 -21.08 -3.84 5.51
N ILE A 37 -20.69 -5.01 6.04
CA ILE A 37 -19.76 -5.93 5.35
C ILE A 37 -20.27 -6.28 3.95
N ASN A 38 -21.57 -6.56 3.81
CA ASN A 38 -22.17 -7.02 2.57
C ASN A 38 -22.43 -5.89 1.56
N SER A 39 -22.64 -4.66 2.02
CA SER A 39 -23.03 -3.52 1.19
C SER A 39 -21.85 -2.60 0.83
N ASN A 40 -20.95 -2.32 1.77
CA ASN A 40 -19.87 -1.37 1.60
C ASN A 40 -18.60 -1.78 2.36
N ARG A 41 -17.72 -2.50 1.68
CA ARG A 41 -16.44 -2.99 2.22
C ARG A 41 -15.55 -1.86 2.76
N ASN A 42 -15.61 -0.67 2.15
CA ASN A 42 -14.82 0.49 2.58
C ASN A 42 -15.27 1.00 3.96
N GLU A 43 -16.55 0.89 4.29
CA GLU A 43 -17.06 1.28 5.61
C GLU A 43 -16.55 0.38 6.74
N VAL A 44 -16.22 -0.88 6.44
CA VAL A 44 -15.64 -1.79 7.44
C VAL A 44 -14.30 -1.27 7.94
N ILE A 45 -13.45 -0.75 7.05
CA ILE A 45 -12.16 -0.13 7.43
C ILE A 45 -12.39 1.09 8.30
N ASN A 46 -13.34 1.94 7.93
CA ASN A 46 -13.71 3.10 8.74
C ASN A 46 -14.22 2.68 10.13
N TRP A 47 -14.99 1.60 10.21
CA TRP A 47 -15.49 1.08 11.48
C TRP A 47 -14.37 0.56 12.37
N ILE A 48 -13.46 -0.26 11.84
CA ILE A 48 -12.28 -0.74 12.58
C ILE A 48 -11.42 0.44 13.04
N GLY A 49 -11.23 1.44 12.17
CA GLY A 49 -10.43 2.64 12.42
C GLY A 49 -10.94 3.54 13.53
N ARG A 50 -12.21 3.42 13.94
CA ARG A 50 -12.75 4.13 15.12
C ARG A 50 -12.14 3.65 16.43
N TRP A 51 -11.74 2.37 16.47
CA TRP A 51 -11.30 1.71 17.70
C TRP A 51 -9.82 1.36 17.68
N PHE A 52 -9.27 1.17 16.49
CA PHE A 52 -7.92 0.66 16.32
C PHE A 52 -7.10 1.54 15.37
N PRO A 53 -5.78 1.64 15.61
CA PRO A 53 -4.89 2.33 14.67
C PRO A 53 -4.90 1.64 13.31
N LYS A 54 -4.60 2.39 12.25
CA LYS A 54 -4.57 1.90 10.86
C LYS A 54 -3.62 0.72 10.63
N SER A 55 -2.65 0.50 11.50
CA SER A 55 -1.72 -0.63 11.46
C SER A 55 -2.17 -1.85 12.26
N HIS A 56 -3.35 -1.84 12.88
CA HIS A 56 -3.81 -2.94 13.72
C HIS A 56 -4.00 -4.23 12.89
N PRO A 57 -3.72 -5.43 13.43
CA PRO A 57 -3.86 -6.67 12.67
C PRO A 57 -5.25 -6.87 12.04
N LEU A 58 -6.32 -6.46 12.75
CA LEU A 58 -7.68 -6.48 12.19
C LEU A 58 -7.86 -5.66 10.91
N MET A 59 -7.10 -4.56 10.74
CA MET A 59 -7.11 -3.83 9.46
C MET A 59 -6.55 -4.72 8.36
N LEU A 60 -5.41 -5.37 8.60
CA LEU A 60 -4.84 -6.29 7.63
C LEU A 60 -5.77 -7.48 7.38
N CYS A 61 -6.42 -8.06 8.39
CA CYS A 61 -7.42 -9.10 8.19
C CYS A 61 -8.58 -8.64 7.28
N ALA A 62 -9.01 -7.38 7.43
CA ALA A 62 -10.05 -6.80 6.58
C ALA A 62 -9.64 -6.67 5.10
N SER A 63 -8.34 -6.73 4.78
CA SER A 63 -7.87 -6.78 3.38
C SER A 63 -8.49 -7.96 2.60
N GLY A 64 -8.86 -9.05 3.28
CA GLY A 64 -9.55 -10.21 2.71
C GLY A 64 -10.97 -9.92 2.19
N LEU A 65 -11.51 -8.72 2.40
CA LEU A 65 -12.76 -8.28 1.79
C LEU A 65 -12.60 -7.93 0.30
N TRP A 66 -11.37 -7.72 -0.17
CA TRP A 66 -11.07 -7.42 -1.57
C TRP A 66 -10.47 -8.64 -2.28
N LYS A 67 -10.68 -8.69 -3.59
CA LYS A 67 -10.00 -9.68 -4.43
C LYS A 67 -8.54 -9.27 -4.60
N LYS A 68 -7.66 -10.21 -4.92
CA LYS A 68 -6.25 -9.90 -5.18
C LYS A 68 -6.10 -8.89 -6.31
N GLU A 69 -6.93 -9.01 -7.33
CA GLU A 69 -6.96 -8.16 -8.52
C GLU A 69 -7.42 -6.72 -8.24
N ASP A 70 -8.03 -6.47 -7.09
CA ASP A 70 -8.41 -5.12 -6.67
C ASP A 70 -7.17 -4.34 -6.16
N PHE A 71 -6.08 -5.02 -5.75
CA PHE A 71 -4.90 -4.36 -5.19
C PHE A 71 -4.02 -3.74 -6.26
N ILE A 72 -3.64 -2.49 -6.01
CA ILE A 72 -2.65 -1.73 -6.78
C ILE A 72 -1.49 -1.41 -5.85
N ILE A 73 -0.32 -1.93 -6.20
CA ILE A 73 0.94 -1.62 -5.53
C ILE A 73 1.53 -0.40 -6.21
N LEU A 74 1.93 0.60 -5.43
CA LEU A 74 2.42 1.88 -5.94
C LEU A 74 3.69 2.29 -5.21
N ASP A 75 4.63 2.79 -6.00
CA ASP A 75 5.87 3.43 -5.57
C ASP A 75 6.26 4.50 -6.60
N ILE A 76 6.79 5.64 -6.13
CA ILE A 76 7.22 6.75 -6.99
C ILE A 76 8.67 7.15 -6.72
N GLU A 77 9.37 7.54 -7.80
CA GLU A 77 10.66 8.22 -7.68
C GLU A 77 10.52 9.69 -8.08
N THR A 78 11.13 10.57 -7.31
CA THR A 78 11.01 12.03 -7.47
C THR A 78 12.37 12.71 -7.51
N MET A 79 12.40 13.97 -7.92
CA MET A 79 13.59 14.82 -7.88
C MET A 79 13.92 15.38 -6.47
N GLY A 80 13.45 14.73 -5.41
CA GLY A 80 13.86 14.93 -4.02
C GLY A 80 13.17 16.07 -3.23
N PHE A 81 12.56 17.05 -3.90
CA PHE A 81 11.81 18.13 -3.23
C PHE A 81 10.33 18.09 -3.60
N PHE A 82 9.45 18.41 -2.64
CA PHE A 82 8.03 18.63 -2.90
C PHE A 82 7.81 19.58 -4.09
N SER A 83 6.75 19.35 -4.85
CA SER A 83 6.40 20.09 -6.06
C SER A 83 7.32 19.89 -7.28
N ARG A 84 8.38 19.07 -7.21
CA ARG A 84 9.14 18.68 -8.40
C ARG A 84 8.44 17.56 -9.19
N PRO A 85 8.77 17.38 -10.48
CA PRO A 85 8.21 16.29 -11.26
C PRO A 85 8.48 14.92 -10.64
N ILE A 86 7.49 14.03 -10.74
CA ILE A 86 7.69 12.59 -10.55
C ILE A 86 8.43 12.08 -11.79
N ILE A 87 9.56 11.41 -11.60
CA ILE A 87 10.40 10.91 -12.71
C ILE A 87 10.09 9.47 -13.08
N LEU A 88 9.51 8.71 -12.15
CA LEU A 88 9.06 7.34 -12.36
C LEU A 88 7.84 7.06 -11.50
N LEU A 89 6.76 6.60 -12.13
CA LEU A 89 5.58 6.03 -11.47
C LEU A 89 5.59 4.52 -11.68
N GLY A 90 5.81 3.76 -10.61
CA GLY A 90 5.72 2.31 -10.59
C GLY A 90 4.34 1.84 -10.14
N VAL A 91 3.73 0.96 -10.92
CA VAL A 91 2.42 0.37 -10.61
C VAL A 91 2.51 -1.14 -10.78
N ALA A 92 2.15 -1.91 -9.76
CA ALA A 92 1.99 -3.36 -9.91
C ALA A 92 0.54 -3.77 -9.66
N GLN A 93 0.03 -4.63 -10.54
CA GLN A 93 -1.29 -5.23 -10.43
C GLN A 93 -1.14 -6.73 -10.21
N VAL A 94 -1.85 -7.24 -9.20
CA VAL A 94 -1.80 -8.65 -8.85
C VAL A 94 -2.84 -9.40 -9.67
N SER A 95 -2.42 -10.46 -10.34
CA SER A 95 -3.31 -11.45 -10.97
C SER A 95 -3.25 -12.76 -10.20
N ALA A 96 -4.11 -13.73 -10.56
CA ALA A 96 -4.15 -15.04 -9.90
C ALA A 96 -2.78 -15.73 -9.80
N ASN A 97 -1.96 -15.64 -10.86
CA ASN A 97 -0.70 -16.40 -10.99
C ASN A 97 0.55 -15.53 -11.22
N TYR A 98 0.40 -14.22 -11.40
CA TYR A 98 1.52 -13.33 -11.71
C TYR A 98 1.25 -11.92 -11.19
N ILE A 99 2.31 -11.11 -11.11
CA ILE A 99 2.23 -9.68 -10.85
C ILE A 99 2.71 -8.97 -12.11
N SER A 100 1.90 -8.07 -12.67
CA SER A 100 2.29 -7.23 -13.80
C SER A 100 2.73 -5.86 -13.31
N THR A 101 3.96 -5.47 -13.63
CA THR A 101 4.52 -4.15 -13.31
C THR A 101 4.47 -3.24 -14.53
N HIS A 102 4.00 -2.01 -14.34
CA HIS A 102 4.00 -0.93 -15.32
C HIS A 102 4.79 0.23 -14.73
N GLN A 103 5.77 0.71 -15.49
CA GLN A 103 6.69 1.75 -15.05
C GLN A 103 6.66 2.91 -16.05
N TYR A 104 6.18 4.07 -15.59
CA TYR A 104 6.09 5.28 -16.40
C TYR A 104 7.28 6.19 -16.08
N PHE A 105 8.40 5.93 -16.75
CA PHE A 105 9.61 6.73 -16.65
C PHE A 105 9.56 7.95 -17.59
N LEU A 106 9.97 9.11 -17.11
CA LEU A 106 10.05 10.33 -17.91
C LEU A 106 11.42 10.41 -18.60
N GLN A 107 11.46 10.37 -19.93
CA GLN A 107 12.69 10.69 -20.68
C GLN A 107 12.97 12.20 -20.70
N ASN A 108 11.91 12.98 -20.46
CA ASN A 108 11.91 14.41 -20.31
C ASN A 108 10.86 14.81 -19.27
N ILE A 109 11.14 15.83 -18.45
CA ILE A 109 10.21 16.41 -17.47
C ILE A 109 8.85 16.78 -18.10
N LYS A 110 8.81 17.16 -19.38
CA LYS A 110 7.56 17.51 -20.08
C LYS A 110 6.58 16.33 -20.22
N GLU A 111 7.04 15.10 -20.00
CA GLU A 111 6.25 13.87 -20.14
C GLU A 111 5.44 13.53 -18.88
N GLU A 112 5.58 14.29 -17.79
CA GLU A 112 4.90 13.98 -16.52
C GLU A 112 3.38 13.85 -16.66
N VAL A 113 2.75 14.70 -17.48
CA VAL A 113 1.31 14.62 -17.76
C VAL A 113 0.93 13.29 -18.40
N ALA A 114 1.77 12.76 -19.30
CA ALA A 114 1.52 11.48 -19.93
C ALA A 114 1.71 10.33 -18.94
N ALA A 115 2.73 10.41 -18.08
CA ALA A 115 2.98 9.43 -17.02
C ALA A 115 1.83 9.39 -16.00
N LEU A 116 1.35 10.55 -15.55
CA LEU A 116 0.18 10.66 -14.66
C LEU A 116 -1.09 10.09 -15.29
N ARG A 117 -1.32 10.32 -16.59
CA ARG A 117 -2.44 9.70 -17.31
C ARG A 117 -2.30 8.18 -17.40
N GLY A 118 -1.09 7.69 -17.65
CA GLY A 118 -0.77 6.27 -17.63
C GLY A 118 -1.12 5.65 -16.28
N PHE A 119 -0.61 6.22 -15.20
CA PHE A 119 -0.95 5.84 -13.83
C PHE A 119 -2.46 5.81 -13.59
N LEU A 120 -3.16 6.92 -13.89
CA LEU A 120 -4.61 7.02 -13.69
C LEU A 120 -5.42 6.00 -14.48
N SER A 121 -4.88 5.49 -15.61
CA SER A 121 -5.57 4.47 -16.40
C SER A 121 -5.69 3.11 -15.67
N HIS A 122 -4.86 2.88 -14.64
CA HIS A 122 -4.96 1.70 -13.78
C HIS A 122 -5.98 1.88 -12.65
N ILE A 123 -6.34 3.12 -12.30
CA ILE A 123 -7.12 3.44 -11.11
C ILE A 123 -8.62 3.41 -11.40
N ASN A 124 -9.35 2.69 -10.54
CA ASN A 124 -10.80 2.62 -10.50
C ASN A 124 -11.31 2.57 -9.05
N LYS A 125 -12.62 2.76 -8.88
CA LYS A 125 -13.30 2.84 -7.57
C LYS A 125 -13.18 1.58 -6.69
N ASN A 126 -12.89 0.43 -7.28
CA ASN A 126 -12.75 -0.82 -6.54
C ASN A 126 -11.32 -1.06 -6.07
N ASN A 127 -10.34 -0.27 -6.55
CA ASN A 127 -8.96 -0.51 -6.22
C ASN A 127 -8.66 -0.27 -4.74
N VAL A 128 -7.60 -0.92 -4.28
CA VAL A 128 -7.03 -0.78 -2.95
C VAL A 128 -5.54 -0.51 -3.09
N PHE A 129 -5.06 0.57 -2.49
CA PHE A 129 -3.64 0.91 -2.53
C PHE A 129 -2.84 0.06 -1.55
N LEU A 130 -1.71 -0.45 -2.02
CA LEU A 130 -0.64 -1.04 -1.23
C LEU A 130 0.63 -0.22 -1.48
N THR A 131 1.18 0.42 -0.44
CA THR A 131 2.39 1.26 -0.59
C THR A 131 3.33 1.06 0.60
N PHE A 132 4.55 1.60 0.49
CA PHE A 132 5.47 1.72 1.61
C PHE A 132 5.64 3.19 2.00
N ASN A 133 5.11 3.63 3.15
CA ASN A 133 5.09 5.05 3.56
C ASN A 133 4.29 5.99 2.64
N GLY A 134 3.70 5.48 1.56
CA GLY A 134 2.98 6.29 0.57
C GLY A 134 1.67 6.91 1.00
N ARG A 135 1.14 6.56 2.18
CA ARG A 135 0.03 7.34 2.75
C ARG A 135 0.45 8.77 3.06
N THR A 136 1.69 8.95 3.46
CA THR A 136 2.25 10.25 3.83
C THR A 136 3.10 10.88 2.74
N PHE A 137 3.45 10.11 1.71
CA PHE A 137 4.36 10.55 0.65
C PHE A 137 3.73 10.38 -0.74
N ASP A 138 3.73 9.17 -1.31
CA ASP A 138 3.34 8.90 -2.70
C ASP A 138 1.98 9.47 -3.08
N ILE A 139 0.93 9.14 -2.34
CA ILE A 139 -0.44 9.56 -2.67
C ILE A 139 -0.59 11.10 -2.58
N PRO A 140 -0.25 11.77 -1.46
CA PRO A 140 -0.26 13.23 -1.40
C PRO A 140 0.56 13.90 -2.52
N TYR A 141 1.72 13.33 -2.85
CA TYR A 141 2.59 13.87 -3.91
C TYR A 141 1.91 13.80 -5.27
N ILE A 142 1.32 12.65 -5.62
CA ILE A 142 0.56 12.48 -6.87
C ILE A 142 -0.64 13.43 -6.89
N GLU A 143 -1.39 13.56 -5.80
CA GLU A 143 -2.52 14.50 -5.71
C GLU A 143 -2.09 15.95 -5.98
N GLU A 144 -0.94 16.36 -5.43
CA GLU A 144 -0.36 17.68 -5.68
C GLU A 144 -0.02 17.87 -7.17
N ARG A 145 0.61 16.88 -7.81
CA ARG A 145 0.94 16.95 -9.24
C ARG A 145 -0.31 16.98 -10.13
N LEU A 146 -1.32 16.18 -9.80
CA LEU A 146 -2.61 16.21 -10.49
C LEU A 146 -3.27 17.59 -10.37
N ALA A 147 -3.27 18.19 -9.17
CA ALA A 147 -3.79 19.53 -8.95
C ALA A 147 -3.02 20.59 -9.75
N TYR A 148 -1.68 20.51 -9.76
CA TYR A 148 -0.81 21.40 -10.55
C TYR A 148 -1.18 21.39 -12.05
N TYR A 149 -1.42 20.21 -12.61
CA TYR A 149 -1.84 20.05 -14.02
C TYR A 149 -3.35 20.18 -14.25
N ARG A 150 -4.14 20.50 -13.22
CA ARG A 150 -5.61 20.56 -13.26
C ARG A 150 -6.24 19.26 -13.77
N MET A 151 -5.61 18.12 -13.45
CA MET A 151 -6.09 16.78 -13.75
C MET A 151 -6.98 16.27 -12.61
N LYS A 152 -8.03 15.53 -12.96
CA LYS A 152 -8.86 14.84 -11.97
C LYS A 152 -8.31 13.43 -11.72
N GLY A 153 -8.25 13.03 -10.46
CA GLY A 153 -7.96 11.66 -10.04
C GLY A 153 -8.58 11.41 -8.67
N GLU A 154 -9.29 10.30 -8.53
CA GLU A 154 -9.91 9.89 -7.26
C GLU A 154 -8.98 8.87 -6.60
N LEU A 155 -8.13 9.33 -5.67
CA LEU A 155 -7.16 8.49 -4.95
C LEU A 155 -7.60 8.19 -3.50
N GLY A 156 -8.87 8.46 -3.18
CA GLY A 156 -9.48 8.21 -1.87
C GLY A 156 -9.81 6.75 -1.56
N ASN A 157 -9.20 5.81 -2.29
CA ASN A 157 -9.41 4.38 -2.13
C ASN A 157 -8.90 3.86 -0.77
N PRO A 158 -9.38 2.69 -0.30
CA PRO A 158 -8.77 2.01 0.83
C PRO A 158 -7.27 1.84 0.63
N HIS A 159 -6.51 1.97 1.72
CA HIS A 159 -5.05 2.06 1.64
C HIS A 159 -4.40 1.26 2.76
N PHE A 160 -3.56 0.31 2.39
CA PHE A 160 -2.70 -0.44 3.27
C PHE A 160 -1.25 0.05 3.12
N ASP A 161 -0.76 0.76 4.13
CA ASP A 161 0.61 1.26 4.15
C ASP A 161 1.49 0.30 4.95
N MET A 162 2.34 -0.45 4.23
CA MET A 162 3.12 -1.54 4.76
C MET A 162 4.17 -1.10 5.77
N LEU A 163 4.63 0.15 5.76
CA LEU A 163 5.59 0.62 6.75
C LEU A 163 5.02 0.51 8.17
N HIS A 164 3.76 0.88 8.36
CA HIS A 164 3.15 0.90 9.69
C HIS A 164 2.82 -0.51 10.19
N PHE A 165 2.42 -1.42 9.31
CA PHE A 165 2.22 -2.82 9.66
C PHE A 165 3.56 -3.50 9.97
N SER A 166 4.58 -3.26 9.15
CA SER A 166 5.94 -3.79 9.37
C SER A 166 6.53 -3.33 10.70
N ARG A 167 6.38 -2.04 11.05
CA ARG A 167 6.79 -1.52 12.36
C ARG A 167 6.02 -2.16 13.52
N ARG A 168 4.75 -2.51 13.33
CA ARG A 168 3.99 -3.21 14.38
C ARG A 168 4.54 -4.61 14.59
N ALA A 169 4.78 -5.35 13.52
CA ALA A 169 5.24 -6.73 13.57
C ALA A 169 6.68 -6.81 14.08
N TRP A 170 7.61 -6.06 13.48
CA TRP A 170 9.03 -6.42 13.56
C TRP A 170 9.95 -5.37 14.17
N LYS A 171 9.46 -4.21 14.64
CA LYS A 171 10.33 -3.13 15.18
C LYS A 171 11.20 -3.54 16.37
N LYS A 172 10.82 -4.62 17.08
CA LYS A 172 11.55 -5.13 18.25
C LYS A 172 12.59 -6.19 17.87
N GLU A 173 12.46 -6.77 16.69
CA GLU A 173 13.27 -7.90 16.21
C GLU A 173 14.31 -7.45 15.18
N LEU A 174 14.01 -6.38 14.44
CA LEU A 174 14.86 -5.86 13.37
C LEU A 174 15.52 -4.54 13.76
N PRO A 175 16.73 -4.24 13.23
CA PRO A 175 17.44 -3.01 13.54
C PRO A 175 16.66 -1.75 13.13
N ASN A 176 15.87 -1.85 12.06
CA ASN A 176 14.89 -0.85 11.65
C ASN A 176 13.86 -1.52 10.71
N CYS A 177 12.85 -0.76 10.26
CA CYS A 177 11.85 -1.23 9.29
C CYS A 177 11.92 -0.41 7.99
N ARG A 178 13.12 -0.13 7.48
CA ARG A 178 13.31 0.33 6.09
C ARG A 178 13.16 -0.86 5.15
N LEU A 179 12.79 -0.61 3.90
CA LEU A 179 12.46 -1.66 2.93
C LEU A 179 13.63 -2.64 2.73
N THR A 180 14.84 -2.12 2.51
CA THR A 180 16.08 -2.93 2.40
C THR A 180 16.39 -3.78 3.63
N THR A 181 16.05 -3.31 4.83
CA THR A 181 16.20 -4.10 6.06
C THR A 181 15.16 -5.21 6.13
N LEU A 182 13.92 -4.93 5.74
CA LEU A 182 12.87 -5.96 5.68
C LEU A 182 13.23 -7.04 4.67
N GLU A 183 13.77 -6.67 3.51
CA GLU A 183 14.23 -7.61 2.49
C GLU A 183 15.30 -8.57 2.99
N LYS A 184 16.37 -8.01 3.55
CA LYS A 184 17.48 -8.81 4.07
C LYS A 184 17.02 -9.81 5.11
N TYR A 185 16.26 -9.34 6.10
CA TYR A 185 15.91 -10.17 7.26
C TYR A 185 14.70 -11.07 7.05
N LEU A 186 13.75 -10.72 6.19
CA LEU A 186 12.55 -11.53 5.95
C LEU A 186 12.66 -12.45 4.74
N PHE A 187 13.46 -12.06 3.74
CA PHE A 187 13.53 -12.75 2.44
C PHE A 187 14.95 -13.15 2.03
N GLY A 188 15.98 -12.76 2.80
CA GLY A 188 17.38 -13.06 2.45
C GLY A 188 17.88 -12.33 1.21
N ILE A 189 17.23 -11.22 0.83
CA ILE A 189 17.58 -10.42 -0.34
C ILE A 189 18.58 -9.35 0.11
N GLU A 190 19.77 -9.38 -0.49
CA GLU A 190 20.78 -8.33 -0.34
C GLU A 190 20.95 -7.63 -1.68
N ARG A 191 20.88 -6.29 -1.68
CA ARG A 191 21.03 -5.48 -2.90
C ARG A 191 22.49 -5.06 -3.02
N GLU A 192 23.21 -5.61 -4.01
CA GLU A 192 24.64 -5.31 -4.24
C GLU A 192 24.85 -3.96 -4.95
N ASP A 193 23.96 -3.59 -5.88
CA ASP A 193 24.07 -2.39 -6.73
C ASP A 193 22.94 -1.35 -6.48
N ASP A 194 22.41 -1.29 -5.26
CA ASP A 194 21.28 -0.40 -4.96
C ASP A 194 21.68 1.07 -5.07
N VAL A 195 20.91 1.86 -5.84
CA VAL A 195 21.08 3.31 -5.86
C VAL A 195 20.40 3.87 -4.62
N PRO A 196 21.13 4.55 -3.71
CA PRO A 196 20.49 5.24 -2.61
C PRO A 196 19.44 6.20 -3.16
N SER A 197 18.21 6.17 -2.64
CA SER A 197 17.11 7.04 -3.14
C SER A 197 17.49 8.53 -3.14
N ALA A 198 18.43 8.94 -2.29
CA ALA A 198 18.98 10.31 -2.27
C ALA A 198 19.79 10.69 -3.52
N LEU A 199 20.33 9.72 -4.26
CA LEU A 199 21.11 9.92 -5.49
C LEU A 199 20.26 9.84 -6.76
N VAL A 200 19.03 9.34 -6.67
CA VAL A 200 18.09 9.24 -7.80
C VAL A 200 17.98 10.56 -8.59
N PRO A 201 17.86 11.75 -7.96
CA PRO A 201 17.83 13.01 -8.70
C PRO A 201 19.13 13.29 -9.50
N GLU A 202 20.29 13.00 -8.93
CA GLU A 202 21.60 13.22 -9.58
C GLU A 202 21.78 12.30 -10.80
N PHE A 203 21.34 11.05 -10.67
CA PHE A 203 21.41 10.05 -11.74
C PHE A 203 20.49 10.45 -12.90
N TYR A 204 19.29 10.94 -12.58
CA TYR A 204 18.36 11.47 -13.58
C TYR A 204 18.88 12.74 -14.26
N GLU A 205 19.45 13.69 -13.51
CA GLU A 205 20.08 14.89 -14.09
C GLU A 205 21.26 14.54 -15.02
N THR A 206 22.05 13.55 -14.63
CA THR A 206 23.14 13.03 -15.46
C THR A 206 22.61 12.43 -16.76
N TYR A 207 21.53 11.66 -16.72
CA TYR A 207 20.85 11.19 -17.91
C TYR A 207 20.33 12.35 -18.78
N LEU A 208 19.67 13.36 -18.20
CA LEU A 208 19.14 14.49 -18.97
C LEU A 208 20.24 15.23 -19.75
N ARG A 209 21.43 15.39 -19.14
CA ARG A 209 22.60 16.06 -19.74
C ARG A 209 23.33 15.20 -20.76
N SER A 210 23.63 13.95 -20.41
CA SER A 210 24.52 13.09 -21.20
C SER A 210 23.78 12.17 -22.18
N LYS A 211 22.47 11.95 -21.96
CA LYS A 211 21.66 10.91 -22.60
C LYS A 211 22.20 9.49 -22.42
N ASN A 212 23.13 9.28 -21.50
CA ASN A 212 23.58 7.96 -21.08
C ASN A 212 22.49 7.31 -20.22
N ILE A 213 21.98 6.16 -20.67
CA ILE A 213 20.94 5.39 -19.97
C ILE A 213 21.48 4.58 -18.79
N GLY A 214 22.79 4.40 -18.67
CA GLY A 214 23.40 3.59 -17.61
C GLY A 214 22.91 3.96 -16.20
N PRO A 215 22.90 5.24 -15.80
CA PRO A 215 22.36 5.68 -14.51
C PRO A 215 20.86 5.43 -14.31
N LEU A 216 20.08 5.17 -15.36
CA LEU A 216 18.64 4.94 -15.24
C LEU A 216 18.29 3.49 -14.91
N ILE A 217 19.13 2.54 -15.35
CA ILE A 217 18.86 1.11 -15.17
C ILE A 217 18.62 0.78 -13.69
N PRO A 218 19.50 1.20 -12.74
CA PRO A 218 19.28 0.90 -11.33
C PRO A 218 18.03 1.56 -10.75
N ILE A 219 17.64 2.75 -11.23
CA ILE A 219 16.42 3.43 -10.76
C ILE A 219 15.17 2.62 -11.14
N ILE A 220 15.13 2.12 -12.38
CA ILE A 220 14.02 1.32 -12.88
C ILE A 220 13.98 -0.04 -12.18
N GLU A 221 15.12 -0.71 -12.03
CA GLU A 221 15.22 -1.99 -11.33
C GLU A 221 14.86 -1.86 -9.84
N HIS A 222 15.31 -0.79 -9.18
CA HIS A 222 14.97 -0.45 -7.79
C HIS A 222 13.46 -0.33 -7.59
N ASN A 223 12.82 0.55 -8.37
CA ASN A 223 11.37 0.76 -8.28
C ASN A 223 10.59 -0.53 -8.57
N GLN A 224 11.03 -1.35 -9.53
CA GLN A 224 10.39 -2.64 -9.79
C GLN A 224 10.52 -3.58 -8.58
N GLN A 225 11.72 -3.69 -8.02
CA GLN A 225 12.00 -4.52 -6.85
C GLN A 225 11.17 -4.07 -5.64
N ASP A 226 11.02 -2.77 -5.41
CA ASP A 226 10.22 -2.21 -4.33
C ASP A 226 8.75 -2.64 -4.41
N LEU A 227 8.16 -2.62 -5.62
CA LEU A 227 6.80 -3.09 -5.85
C LEU A 227 6.64 -4.59 -5.52
N ILE A 228 7.61 -5.42 -5.92
CA ILE A 228 7.59 -6.87 -5.64
C ILE A 228 7.79 -7.14 -4.15
N THR A 229 8.71 -6.44 -3.51
CA THR A 229 8.96 -6.53 -2.07
C THR A 229 7.72 -6.14 -1.26
N LEU A 230 6.99 -5.11 -1.69
CA LEU A 230 5.72 -4.74 -1.08
C LEU A 230 4.69 -5.87 -1.11
N ALA A 231 4.54 -6.56 -2.24
CA ALA A 231 3.67 -7.74 -2.35
C ALA A 231 4.11 -8.85 -1.37
N ASN A 232 5.42 -9.09 -1.27
CA ASN A 232 6.00 -10.10 -0.39
C ASN A 232 5.79 -9.77 1.09
N ILE A 233 5.98 -8.51 1.49
CA ILE A 233 5.72 -8.03 2.86
C ILE A 233 4.25 -8.22 3.22
N PHE A 234 3.34 -7.83 2.33
CA PHE A 234 1.90 -7.99 2.55
C PHE A 234 1.54 -9.47 2.78
N SER A 235 2.04 -10.37 1.93
CA SER A 235 1.87 -11.82 2.08
C SER A 235 2.48 -12.35 3.38
N ARG A 236 3.67 -11.88 3.77
CA ARG A 236 4.35 -12.28 5.00
C ARG A 236 3.59 -11.85 6.25
N LEU A 237 3.06 -10.62 6.29
CA LEU A 237 2.25 -10.14 7.41
C LEU A 237 0.98 -10.97 7.62
N HIS A 238 0.35 -11.45 6.54
CA HIS A 238 -0.78 -12.36 6.64
C HIS A 238 -0.42 -13.69 7.32
N LYS A 239 0.80 -14.21 7.10
CA LYS A 239 1.29 -15.42 7.79
C LYS A 239 1.67 -15.13 9.25
N GLU A 240 2.17 -13.94 9.53
CA GLU A 240 2.61 -13.52 10.87
C GLU A 240 1.44 -13.36 11.85
N TRP A 241 0.26 -12.96 11.36
CA TRP A 241 -0.92 -12.67 12.19
C TRP A 241 -2.10 -13.64 11.96
N GLN A 242 -1.85 -14.79 11.33
CA GLN A 242 -2.75 -15.94 11.32
C GLN A 242 -2.63 -16.73 12.62
#